data_AF-A0A958H779-F1
#
_entry.id   AF-A0A958H779-F1
#
_cell.length_a   1.000
_cell.length_b   1.000
_cell.length_c   1.000
_cell.angle_alpha   90.00
_cell.angle_beta   90.00
_cell.angle_gamma   90.00
#
_symmetry.space_group_name_H-M   'P 1'
#
loop_
_entity.id
_entity.type
_entity.pdbx_description
1 polymer ?
#
loop_
_entity_poly.entity_id
_entity_poly.type
_entity_poly.pdbx_seq_one_letter_code
_entity_poly.pdbx_strand_id
1 'polypeptide(L)'
;MLHNILAQAESEPTLIQVEIVFVVLLLIITAVALLVRKVRIPYTVALVVVGLILAILPTEGILAPSALSLNDAMASELILALLVPPLIFEAALRLNLKTLRKESLPIFLLAVPGVLIAALLVGNVVSFALGIPIAIAIAFGALISATDPVAVISFFRTLGVDKRLSILIEGESLINDGVAVVLFSMALAAAGTAAVQPTVAEGLVEFVRVAGGGLLVGVATGFLAAQIISRLDDRLVE
;
A
#
# COMPACT_ATOMS: atom_id res chain seq x y z
N MET A 1 -40.40 5.63 -13.97
CA MET A 1 -39.97 4.80 -12.82
C MET A 1 -39.42 3.44 -13.27
N LEU A 2 -40.13 2.64 -14.07
CA LEU A 2 -39.61 1.38 -14.64
C LEU A 2 -38.40 1.55 -15.58
N HIS A 3 -38.33 2.65 -16.33
CA HIS A 3 -37.19 2.95 -17.22
C HIS A 3 -35.88 3.22 -16.47
N ASN A 4 -35.94 3.82 -15.27
CA ASN A 4 -34.75 4.05 -14.43
C ASN A 4 -34.27 2.76 -13.76
N ILE A 5 -35.19 1.85 -13.44
CA ILE A 5 -34.85 0.56 -12.81
C ILE A 5 -34.19 -0.38 -13.84
N LEU A 6 -34.64 -0.37 -15.10
CA LEU A 6 -34.02 -1.15 -16.18
C LEU A 6 -32.64 -0.60 -16.58
N ALA A 7 -32.45 0.73 -16.59
CA ALA A 7 -31.14 1.34 -16.80
C ALA A 7 -30.17 1.06 -15.64
N GLN A 8 -30.67 0.93 -14.39
CA GLN A 8 -29.86 0.50 -13.25
C GLN A 8 -29.48 -0.99 -13.31
N ALA A 9 -30.33 -1.85 -13.86
CA ALA A 9 -30.03 -3.28 -14.03
C ALA A 9 -28.99 -3.55 -15.14
N GLU A 10 -28.84 -2.67 -16.14
CA GLU A 10 -27.75 -2.72 -17.12
C GLU A 10 -26.41 -2.17 -16.59
N SER A 11 -26.42 -1.48 -15.44
CA SER A 11 -25.24 -0.79 -14.89
C SER A 11 -24.41 -1.60 -13.90
N GLU A 12 -24.89 -2.77 -13.49
CA GLU A 12 -24.04 -3.69 -12.72
C GLU A 12 -23.18 -4.50 -13.69
N PRO A 13 -21.85 -4.45 -13.58
CA PRO A 13 -20.99 -5.25 -14.42
C PRO A 13 -21.30 -6.72 -14.18
N THR A 14 -21.66 -7.43 -15.24
CA THR A 14 -21.88 -8.88 -15.17
C THR A 14 -20.59 -9.56 -14.69
N LEU A 15 -20.71 -10.69 -13.97
CA LEU A 15 -19.52 -11.45 -13.49
C LEU A 15 -18.51 -11.70 -14.62
N ILE A 16 -19.00 -11.99 -15.82
CA ILE A 16 -18.22 -12.21 -17.04
C ILE A 16 -17.45 -10.93 -17.44
N GLN A 17 -18.07 -9.75 -17.36
CA GLN A 17 -17.38 -8.49 -17.64
C GLN A 17 -16.25 -8.23 -16.63
N VAL A 18 -16.49 -8.50 -15.34
CA VAL A 18 -15.45 -8.37 -14.30
C VAL A 18 -14.27 -9.29 -14.59
N GLU A 19 -14.53 -10.57 -14.87
CA GLU A 19 -13.49 -11.54 -15.23
C GLU A 19 -12.69 -11.09 -16.46
N ILE A 20 -13.38 -10.64 -17.52
CA ILE A 20 -12.73 -10.15 -18.74
C ILE A 20 -11.86 -8.94 -18.44
N VAL A 21 -12.34 -7.98 -17.64
CA VAL A 21 -11.54 -6.79 -17.23
C VAL A 21 -10.29 -7.22 -16.48
N PHE A 22 -10.40 -8.14 -15.52
CA PHE A 22 -9.23 -8.66 -14.79
C PHE A 22 -8.22 -9.34 -15.72
N VAL A 23 -8.69 -10.17 -16.67
CA VAL A 23 -7.82 -10.84 -17.64
C VAL A 23 -7.13 -9.83 -18.55
N VAL A 24 -7.85 -8.81 -19.03
CA VAL A 24 -7.28 -7.76 -19.88
C VAL A 24 -6.25 -6.93 -19.09
N LEU A 25 -6.54 -6.56 -17.85
CA LEU A 25 -5.59 -5.87 -16.97
C LEU A 25 -4.33 -6.71 -16.71
N LEU A 26 -4.48 -8.01 -16.42
CA LEU A 26 -3.35 -8.93 -16.26
C LEU A 26 -2.50 -9.03 -17.53
N LEU A 27 -3.14 -9.05 -18.71
CA LEU A 27 -2.46 -9.09 -19.99
C LEU A 27 -1.66 -7.79 -20.23
N ILE A 28 -2.25 -6.64 -19.92
CA ILE A 28 -1.56 -5.33 -19.99
C ILE A 28 -0.37 -5.31 -19.04
N ILE A 29 -0.55 -5.71 -17.77
CA ILE A 29 0.52 -5.77 -16.78
C ILE A 29 1.67 -6.66 -17.28
N THR A 30 1.34 -7.84 -17.81
CA THR A 30 2.32 -8.79 -18.37
C THR A 30 3.06 -8.19 -19.57
N ALA A 31 2.33 -7.57 -20.50
CA ALA A 31 2.93 -6.91 -21.66
C ALA A 31 3.88 -5.78 -21.26
N VAL A 32 3.48 -4.94 -20.30
CA VAL A 32 4.31 -3.87 -19.75
C VAL A 32 5.55 -4.45 -19.09
N ALA A 33 5.42 -5.48 -18.24
CA ALA A 33 6.56 -6.12 -17.60
C ALA A 33 7.58 -6.67 -18.62
N LEU A 34 7.11 -7.30 -19.70
CA LEU A 34 7.97 -7.80 -20.78
C LEU A 34 8.67 -6.67 -21.55
N LEU A 35 7.96 -5.58 -21.82
CA LEU A 35 8.51 -4.44 -22.57
C LEU A 35 9.55 -3.68 -21.74
N VAL A 36 9.23 -3.40 -20.48
CA VAL A 36 10.08 -2.65 -19.55
C VAL A 36 11.40 -3.37 -19.26
N ARG A 37 11.40 -4.71 -19.30
CA ARG A 37 12.62 -5.52 -19.17
C ARG A 37 13.70 -5.15 -20.19
N LYS A 38 13.34 -4.59 -21.36
CA LYS A 38 14.30 -4.09 -22.35
C LYS A 38 14.79 -2.66 -22.09
N VAL A 39 14.03 -1.85 -21.35
CA VAL A 39 14.20 -0.38 -21.30
C VAL A 39 14.87 0.12 -19.99
N ARG A 40 15.22 -0.77 -19.04
CA ARG A 40 15.86 -0.42 -17.75
C ARG A 40 15.10 0.63 -16.91
N ILE A 41 13.79 0.78 -17.12
CA ILE A 41 12.92 1.62 -16.29
C ILE A 41 12.33 0.74 -15.17
N PRO A 42 12.09 1.25 -13.94
CA PRO A 42 11.36 0.51 -12.92
C PRO A 42 9.94 0.17 -13.39
N TYR A 43 9.55 -1.09 -13.19
CA TYR A 43 8.23 -1.61 -13.61
C TYR A 43 7.06 -0.81 -13.02
N THR A 44 7.17 -0.36 -11.77
CA THR A 44 6.13 0.42 -11.09
C THR A 44 5.85 1.75 -11.79
N VAL A 45 6.91 2.45 -12.23
CA VAL A 45 6.79 3.72 -12.98
C VAL A 45 6.08 3.49 -14.30
N ALA A 46 6.44 2.43 -15.03
CA ALA A 46 5.81 2.11 -16.30
C ALA A 46 4.33 1.76 -16.15
N LEU A 47 3.96 1.02 -15.10
CA LEU A 47 2.56 0.73 -14.80
C LEU A 47 1.75 1.98 -14.49
N VAL A 48 2.27 2.90 -13.69
CA VAL A 48 1.57 4.17 -13.37
C VAL A 48 1.34 4.98 -14.65
N VAL A 49 2.34 5.07 -15.52
CA VAL A 49 2.21 5.77 -16.81
C VAL A 49 1.16 5.10 -17.70
N VAL A 50 1.16 3.78 -17.80
CA VAL A 50 0.18 3.04 -18.60
C VAL A 50 -1.23 3.20 -18.02
N GLY A 51 -1.39 3.10 -16.70
CA GLY A 51 -2.66 3.35 -16.02
C GLY A 51 -3.18 4.77 -16.28
N LEU A 52 -2.30 5.78 -16.23
CA LEU A 52 -2.65 7.17 -16.53
C LEU A 52 -3.06 7.35 -18.00
N ILE A 53 -2.35 6.71 -18.94
CA ILE A 53 -2.69 6.72 -20.36
C ILE A 53 -4.08 6.09 -20.58
N LEU A 54 -4.34 4.94 -19.96
CA LEU A 54 -5.66 4.28 -20.04
C LEU A 54 -6.78 5.12 -19.43
N ALA A 55 -6.50 5.85 -18.34
CA ALA A 55 -7.48 6.71 -17.68
C ALA A 55 -7.84 7.96 -18.50
N ILE A 56 -6.88 8.53 -19.25
CA ILE A 56 -7.08 9.77 -20.02
C ILE A 56 -7.59 9.48 -21.45
N LEU A 57 -7.18 8.35 -22.04
CA LEU A 57 -7.60 8.01 -23.40
C LEU A 57 -9.12 7.78 -23.44
N PRO A 58 -9.83 8.41 -24.39
CA PRO A 58 -11.24 8.10 -24.68
C PRO A 58 -11.29 6.73 -25.37
N THR A 59 -11.16 5.70 -24.56
CA THR A 59 -11.29 4.30 -24.97
C THR A 59 -12.75 3.91 -24.86
N GLU A 60 -13.22 3.13 -25.82
CA GLU A 60 -14.59 2.59 -25.84
C GLU A 60 -14.56 1.09 -25.52
N GLY A 61 -15.66 0.56 -24.99
CA GLY A 61 -15.79 -0.87 -24.67
C GLY A 61 -15.10 -1.28 -23.37
N ILE A 62 -14.47 -2.46 -23.36
CA ILE A 62 -13.90 -3.10 -22.14
C ILE A 62 -12.76 -2.29 -21.51
N LEU A 63 -12.09 -1.46 -22.30
CA LEU A 63 -11.01 -0.58 -21.83
C LEU A 63 -11.50 0.81 -21.44
N ALA A 64 -12.79 1.12 -21.64
CA ALA A 64 -13.32 2.44 -21.31
C ALA A 64 -13.09 2.74 -19.83
N PRO A 65 -12.78 4.00 -19.47
CA PRO A 65 -12.60 4.37 -18.07
C PRO A 65 -13.81 3.94 -17.22
N SER A 66 -15.04 4.08 -17.73
CA SER A 66 -16.26 3.64 -17.06
C SER A 66 -16.37 2.12 -16.85
N ALA A 67 -15.77 1.30 -17.72
CA ALA A 67 -15.73 -0.17 -17.58
C ALA A 67 -14.59 -0.64 -16.67
N LEU A 68 -13.50 0.14 -16.60
CA LEU A 68 -12.36 -0.07 -15.70
C LEU A 68 -12.60 0.53 -14.31
N SER A 69 -13.51 1.51 -14.20
CA SER A 69 -14.01 2.11 -12.97
C SER A 69 -14.84 1.07 -12.22
N LEU A 70 -14.16 0.11 -11.60
CA LEU A 70 -14.66 -0.45 -10.35
C LEU A 70 -14.94 0.74 -9.45
N ASN A 71 -16.15 0.84 -8.88
CA ASN A 71 -16.48 1.90 -7.92
C ASN A 71 -15.26 2.17 -7.02
N ASP A 72 -14.74 3.40 -6.98
CA ASP A 72 -13.42 3.71 -6.38
C ASP A 72 -13.25 3.14 -4.96
N ALA A 73 -14.36 3.06 -4.22
CA ALA A 73 -14.45 2.42 -2.92
C ALA A 73 -14.21 0.89 -2.96
N MET A 74 -14.84 0.18 -3.90
CA MET A 74 -14.70 -1.26 -4.06
C MET A 74 -13.31 -1.67 -4.56
N ALA A 75 -12.74 -0.89 -5.49
CA ALA A 75 -11.38 -1.13 -5.98
C ALA A 75 -10.36 -1.05 -4.83
N SER A 76 -10.46 0.01 -4.01
CA SER A 76 -9.60 0.21 -2.86
C SER A 76 -9.78 -0.89 -1.82
N GLU A 77 -11.02 -1.29 -1.51
CA GLU A 77 -11.31 -2.35 -0.56
C GLU A 77 -10.78 -3.71 -1.02
N LEU A 78 -10.95 -4.05 -2.31
CA LEU A 78 -10.39 -5.27 -2.89
C LEU A 78 -8.86 -5.30 -2.82
N ILE A 79 -8.20 -4.19 -3.15
CA ILE A 79 -6.74 -4.10 -3.07
C ILE A 79 -6.27 -4.29 -1.61
N LEU A 80 -6.88 -3.56 -0.67
CA LEU A 80 -6.51 -3.61 0.74
C LEU A 80 -6.82 -4.96 1.41
N ALA A 81 -7.92 -5.62 1.02
CA ALA A 81 -8.35 -6.87 1.63
C ALA A 81 -7.73 -8.12 0.97
N LEU A 82 -7.45 -8.09 -0.33
CA LEU A 82 -7.00 -9.26 -1.09
C LEU A 82 -5.53 -9.22 -1.47
N LEU A 83 -5.00 -8.05 -1.91
CA LEU A 83 -3.64 -7.94 -2.43
C LEU A 83 -2.63 -7.60 -1.33
N VAL A 84 -2.95 -6.65 -0.46
CA VAL A 84 -2.02 -6.17 0.58
C VAL A 84 -1.62 -7.26 1.58
N PRO A 85 -2.52 -8.11 2.12
CA PRO A 85 -2.14 -9.08 3.14
C PRO A 85 -1.12 -10.13 2.66
N PRO A 86 -1.29 -10.78 1.47
CA PRO A 86 -0.28 -11.67 0.93
C PRO A 86 1.07 -10.99 0.66
N LEU A 87 1.07 -9.74 0.17
CA LEU A 87 2.30 -8.99 -0.12
C LEU A 87 3.07 -8.68 1.16
N ILE A 88 2.38 -8.20 2.21
CA ILE A 88 3.00 -7.95 3.53
C ILE A 88 3.50 -9.27 4.15
N PHE A 89 2.74 -10.35 4.00
CA PHE A 89 3.14 -11.67 4.51
C PHE A 89 4.42 -12.19 3.82
N GLU A 90 4.51 -12.09 2.50
CA GLU A 90 5.71 -12.46 1.74
C GLU A 90 6.93 -11.63 2.18
N ALA A 91 6.77 -10.31 2.32
CA ALA A 91 7.81 -9.43 2.80
C ALA A 91 8.29 -9.82 4.21
N ALA A 92 7.35 -10.11 5.12
CA ALA A 92 7.65 -10.55 6.48
C ALA A 92 8.39 -11.90 6.53
N LEU A 93 8.06 -12.84 5.64
CA LEU A 93 8.73 -14.15 5.57
C LEU A 93 10.19 -14.06 5.10
N ARG A 94 10.51 -13.11 4.21
CA ARG A 94 11.89 -12.90 3.73
C ARG A 94 12.79 -12.19 4.74
N LEU A 95 12.19 -11.63 5.78
CA LEU A 95 12.84 -10.73 6.71
C LEU A 95 13.65 -11.47 7.78
N ASN A 96 14.92 -11.09 7.92
CA ASN A 96 15.79 -11.70 8.93
C ASN A 96 15.55 -11.09 10.31
N LEU A 97 14.67 -11.71 11.10
CA LEU A 97 14.29 -11.25 12.44
C LEU A 97 15.48 -11.00 13.39
N LYS A 98 16.55 -11.81 13.30
CA LYS A 98 17.73 -11.64 14.15
C LYS A 98 18.47 -10.34 13.84
N THR A 99 18.57 -9.99 12.56
CA THR A 99 19.26 -8.77 12.12
C THR A 99 18.36 -7.56 12.30
N LEU A 100 17.06 -7.67 11.99
CA LEU A 100 16.08 -6.61 12.26
C LEU A 100 16.06 -6.23 13.75
N ARG A 101 16.11 -7.21 14.66
CA ARG A 101 16.18 -6.93 16.10
C ARG A 101 17.47 -6.21 16.53
N LYS A 102 18.59 -6.47 15.86
CA LYS A 102 19.87 -5.77 16.13
C LYS A 102 19.85 -4.33 15.62
N GLU A 103 19.15 -4.09 14.51
CA GLU A 103 19.05 -2.77 13.85
C GLU A 103 17.73 -2.05 14.17
N SER A 104 16.99 -2.49 15.20
CA SER A 104 15.66 -1.97 15.51
C SER A 104 15.65 -0.49 15.87
N LEU A 105 16.69 -0.02 16.54
CA LEU A 105 16.81 1.38 16.93
C LEU A 105 17.00 2.30 15.70
N PRO A 106 17.97 2.07 14.79
CA PRO A 106 18.04 2.79 13.53
C PRO A 106 16.74 2.77 12.72
N ILE A 107 16.12 1.59 12.59
CA ILE A 107 14.86 1.41 11.87
C ILE A 107 13.76 2.30 12.48
N PHE A 108 13.60 2.26 13.80
CA PHE A 108 12.58 3.05 14.51
C PHE A 108 12.83 4.56 14.37
N LEU A 109 14.09 5.00 14.45
CA LEU A 109 14.45 6.41 14.29
C LEU A 109 14.19 6.92 12.86
N LEU A 110 14.35 6.09 11.84
CA LEU A 110 14.02 6.48 10.47
C LEU A 110 12.51 6.47 10.23
N ALA A 111 11.83 5.40 10.65
CA ALA A 111 10.44 5.15 10.34
C ALA A 111 9.42 5.94 11.18
N VAL A 112 9.80 6.45 12.35
CA VAL A 112 8.88 7.21 13.21
C VAL A 112 9.17 8.71 13.15
N PRO A 113 10.24 9.24 13.77
CA PRO A 113 10.50 10.68 13.69
C PRO A 113 10.90 11.12 12.29
N GLY A 114 11.58 10.29 11.48
CA GLY A 114 11.89 10.63 10.09
C GLY A 114 10.62 10.88 9.25
N VAL A 115 9.62 10.03 9.40
CA VAL A 115 8.31 10.16 8.72
C VAL A 115 7.55 11.39 9.19
N LEU A 116 7.50 11.64 10.50
CA LEU A 116 6.87 12.84 11.07
C LEU A 116 7.55 14.11 10.53
N ILE A 117 8.88 14.15 10.51
CA ILE A 117 9.64 15.29 9.99
C ILE A 117 9.37 15.45 8.48
N ALA A 118 9.43 14.38 7.70
CA ALA A 118 9.18 14.41 6.26
C ALA A 118 7.77 14.94 5.95
N ALA A 119 6.74 14.39 6.61
CA ALA A 119 5.36 14.79 6.41
C ALA A 119 5.10 16.25 6.83
N LEU A 120 5.66 16.70 7.95
CA LEU A 120 5.54 18.09 8.39
C LEU A 120 6.27 19.04 7.44
N LEU A 121 7.47 18.71 6.99
CA LEU A 121 8.22 19.54 6.05
C LEU A 121 7.48 19.66 4.72
N VAL A 122 7.10 18.53 4.11
CA VAL A 122 6.35 18.50 2.86
C VAL A 122 5.02 19.24 3.03
N GLY A 123 4.27 18.96 4.10
CA GLY A 123 3.00 19.60 4.37
C GLY A 123 3.10 21.11 4.54
N ASN A 124 4.12 21.62 5.25
CA ASN A 124 4.35 23.06 5.39
C ASN A 124 4.72 23.70 4.04
N VAL A 125 5.60 23.07 3.27
CA VAL A 125 5.99 23.55 1.93
C VAL A 125 4.79 23.62 1.01
N VAL A 126 3.97 22.57 0.97
CA VAL A 126 2.78 22.48 0.09
C VAL A 126 1.71 23.47 0.54
N SER A 127 1.44 23.58 1.84
CA SER A 127 0.51 24.56 2.41
C SER A 127 0.91 25.98 2.01
N PHE A 128 2.19 26.32 2.16
CA PHE A 128 2.72 27.63 1.79
C PHE A 128 2.66 27.89 0.28
N ALA A 129 3.05 26.91 -0.54
CA ALA A 129 3.12 27.06 -1.98
C ALA A 129 1.75 27.13 -2.66
N LEU A 130 0.76 26.38 -2.16
CA LEU A 130 -0.57 26.26 -2.77
C LEU A 130 -1.67 27.02 -2.02
N GLY A 131 -1.39 27.54 -0.82
CA GLY A 131 -2.37 28.25 0.00
C GLY A 131 -3.49 27.36 0.54
N ILE A 132 -3.27 26.04 0.61
CA ILE A 132 -4.26 25.09 1.11
C ILE A 132 -4.19 24.93 2.65
N PRO A 133 -5.27 24.49 3.32
CA PRO A 133 -5.25 24.26 4.76
C PRO A 133 -4.12 23.31 5.19
N ILE A 134 -3.39 23.70 6.24
CA ILE A 134 -2.22 22.94 6.72
C ILE A 134 -2.54 21.48 7.07
N ALA A 135 -3.74 21.21 7.58
CA ALA A 135 -4.17 19.84 7.88
C ALA A 135 -4.26 18.98 6.61
N ILE A 136 -4.80 19.53 5.50
CA ILE A 136 -4.87 18.83 4.21
C ILE A 136 -3.46 18.66 3.64
N ALA A 137 -2.61 19.68 3.76
CA ALA A 137 -1.23 19.59 3.29
C ALA A 137 -0.39 18.58 4.08
N ILE A 138 -0.59 18.48 5.40
CA ILE A 138 0.05 17.45 6.24
C ILE A 138 -0.48 16.06 5.88
N ALA A 139 -1.77 15.91 5.57
CA ALA A 139 -2.30 14.63 5.07
C ALA A 139 -1.57 14.22 3.76
N PHE A 140 -1.39 15.17 2.83
CA PHE A 140 -0.59 14.93 1.63
C PHE A 140 0.88 14.61 1.95
N GLY A 141 1.49 15.30 2.91
CA GLY A 141 2.84 15.00 3.38
C GLY A 141 2.96 13.59 3.98
N ALA A 142 1.98 13.16 4.76
CA ALA A 142 1.90 11.82 5.33
C ALA A 142 1.77 10.76 4.21
N LEU A 143 0.90 11.00 3.23
CA LEU A 143 0.72 10.12 2.07
C LEU A 143 2.03 9.91 1.29
N ILE A 144 2.82 10.96 1.10
CA ILE A 144 4.10 10.90 0.36
C ILE A 144 5.24 10.34 1.22
N SER A 145 5.16 10.46 2.54
CA SER A 145 6.21 9.96 3.43
C SER A 145 6.31 8.44 3.49
N ALA A 146 5.24 7.71 3.16
CA ALA A 146 5.26 6.26 3.03
C ALA A 146 6.14 5.83 1.85
N THR A 147 7.17 5.03 2.10
CA THR A 147 8.15 4.61 1.10
C THR A 147 8.02 3.13 0.74
N ASP A 148 7.99 2.82 -0.56
CA ASP A 148 8.08 1.44 -1.07
C ASP A 148 9.55 1.05 -1.35
N PRO A 149 10.11 0.07 -0.62
CA PRO A 149 11.50 -0.30 -0.69
C PRO A 149 11.79 -1.25 -1.86
N VAL A 150 10.76 -1.86 -2.47
CA VAL A 150 10.92 -2.93 -3.48
C VAL A 150 11.74 -2.46 -4.67
N ALA A 151 11.41 -1.28 -5.22
CA ALA A 151 12.12 -0.71 -6.36
C ALA A 151 13.58 -0.40 -6.00
N VAL A 152 13.82 0.26 -4.86
CA VAL A 152 15.15 0.68 -4.40
C VAL A 152 16.03 -0.53 -4.10
N ILE A 153 15.50 -1.54 -3.41
CA ILE A 153 16.22 -2.77 -3.08
C ILE A 153 16.56 -3.56 -4.34
N SER A 154 15.62 -3.68 -5.27
CA SER A 154 15.89 -4.38 -6.54
C SER A 154 17.05 -3.73 -7.29
N PHE A 155 17.10 -2.39 -7.30
CA PHE A 155 18.20 -1.64 -7.90
C PHE A 155 19.51 -1.79 -7.11
N PHE A 156 19.49 -1.64 -5.78
CA PHE A 156 20.66 -1.78 -4.92
C PHE A 156 21.29 -3.17 -4.95
N ARG A 157 20.47 -4.22 -5.10
CA ARG A 157 20.99 -5.59 -5.33
C ARG A 157 21.82 -5.69 -6.61
N THR A 158 21.50 -4.93 -7.66
CA THR A 158 22.34 -4.87 -8.88
C THR A 158 23.69 -4.18 -8.65
N LEU A 159 23.79 -3.34 -7.61
CA LEU A 159 25.00 -2.62 -7.22
C LEU A 159 25.84 -3.37 -6.17
N GLY A 160 25.41 -4.57 -5.73
CA GLY A 160 26.16 -5.38 -4.77
C GLY A 160 26.09 -4.88 -3.33
N VAL A 161 25.04 -4.17 -2.95
CA VAL A 161 24.84 -3.63 -1.60
C VAL A 161 24.70 -4.73 -0.54
N ASP A 162 25.30 -4.50 0.64
CA ASP A 162 25.28 -5.44 1.77
C ASP A 162 23.87 -5.72 2.30
N LYS A 163 23.64 -6.97 2.74
CA LYS A 163 22.37 -7.44 3.33
C LYS A 163 21.85 -6.56 4.46
N ARG A 164 22.75 -5.91 5.21
CA ARG A 164 22.39 -4.99 6.29
C ARG A 164 21.58 -3.80 5.80
N LEU A 165 21.97 -3.19 4.68
CA LEU A 165 21.25 -2.03 4.15
C LEU A 165 19.88 -2.42 3.60
N SER A 166 19.75 -3.59 2.97
CA SER A 166 18.43 -4.11 2.57
C SER A 166 17.50 -4.28 3.77
N ILE A 167 18.00 -4.83 4.89
CA ILE A 167 17.18 -5.04 6.10
C ILE A 167 16.81 -3.71 6.76
N LEU A 168 17.70 -2.72 6.76
CA LEU A 168 17.39 -1.38 7.24
C LEU A 168 16.26 -0.73 6.43
N ILE A 169 16.34 -0.80 5.10
CA ILE A 169 15.35 -0.21 4.19
C ILE A 169 14.01 -0.96 4.25
N GLU A 170 14.02 -2.31 4.28
CA GLU A 170 12.80 -3.12 4.43
C GLU A 170 12.12 -2.84 5.78
N GLY A 171 12.91 -2.80 6.86
CA GLY A 171 12.39 -2.55 8.20
C GLY A 171 11.85 -1.13 8.38
N GLU A 172 12.49 -0.13 7.78
CA GLU A 172 12.04 1.26 7.82
C GLU A 172 10.68 1.41 7.13
N SER A 173 10.56 0.95 5.88
CA SER A 173 9.30 0.99 5.14
C SER A 173 8.15 0.30 5.86
N LEU A 174 8.37 -0.90 6.42
CA LEU A 174 7.30 -1.64 7.12
C LEU A 174 6.70 -0.87 8.30
N ILE A 175 7.52 -0.13 9.05
CA ILE A 175 7.04 0.67 10.17
C ILE A 175 6.47 2.01 9.68
N ASN A 176 7.13 2.61 8.68
CA ASN A 176 6.74 3.89 8.09
C ASN A 176 5.31 3.85 7.57
N ASP A 177 4.91 2.80 6.84
CA ASP A 177 3.53 2.66 6.31
C ASP A 177 2.48 2.79 7.42
N GLY A 178 2.72 2.16 8.58
CA GLY A 178 1.82 2.25 9.73
C GLY A 178 1.77 3.66 10.33
N VAL A 179 2.92 4.32 10.45
CA VAL A 179 3.02 5.69 10.99
C VAL A 179 2.36 6.70 10.04
N ALA A 180 2.60 6.56 8.74
CA ALA A 180 2.06 7.42 7.69
C ALA A 180 0.53 7.35 7.63
N VAL A 181 -0.07 6.15 7.70
CA VAL A 181 -1.54 5.98 7.70
C VAL A 181 -2.20 6.64 8.91
N VAL A 182 -1.56 6.55 10.08
CA VAL A 182 -2.07 7.17 11.32
C VAL A 182 -1.98 8.69 11.23
N LEU A 183 -0.84 9.21 10.79
CA LEU A 183 -0.64 10.63 10.60
C LEU A 183 -1.62 11.20 9.56
N PHE A 184 -1.83 10.47 8.45
CA PHE A 184 -2.79 10.79 7.41
C PHE A 184 -4.21 10.89 7.98
N SER A 185 -4.64 9.89 8.73
CA SER A 185 -5.98 9.83 9.35
C SER A 185 -6.19 10.97 10.35
N MET A 186 -5.19 11.26 11.20
CA MET A 186 -5.22 12.39 12.13
C MET A 186 -5.28 13.74 11.42
N ALA A 187 -4.55 13.89 10.32
CA ALA A 187 -4.55 15.11 9.53
C ALA A 187 -5.89 15.34 8.81
N LEU A 188 -6.52 14.29 8.27
CA LEU A 188 -7.87 14.38 7.69
C LEU A 188 -8.94 14.70 8.73
N ALA A 189 -8.82 14.14 9.94
CA ALA A 189 -9.66 14.48 11.08
C ALA A 189 -9.53 15.96 11.45
N ALA A 190 -8.31 16.47 11.56
CA ALA A 190 -8.05 17.87 11.83
C ALA A 190 -8.54 18.81 10.72
N ALA A 191 -8.59 18.33 9.47
CA ALA A 191 -9.15 19.07 8.33
C ALA A 191 -10.70 19.12 8.34
N GLY A 192 -11.37 18.43 9.28
CA GLY A 192 -12.83 18.33 9.32
C GLY A 192 -13.42 17.46 8.21
N THR A 193 -12.58 16.70 7.50
CA THR A 193 -12.97 15.81 6.40
C THR A 193 -13.28 14.38 6.86
N ALA A 194 -12.88 14.03 8.07
CA ALA A 194 -13.20 12.72 8.64
C ALA A 194 -14.60 12.72 9.26
N ALA A 195 -15.29 11.57 9.18
CA ALA A 195 -16.59 11.35 9.80
C ALA A 195 -16.58 11.51 11.33
N VAL A 196 -15.41 11.32 11.95
CA VAL A 196 -15.15 11.50 13.38
C VAL A 196 -13.94 12.43 13.51
N GLN A 197 -14.00 13.39 14.44
CA GLN A 197 -12.91 14.32 14.73
C GLN A 197 -12.21 13.91 16.04
N PRO A 198 -11.39 12.83 16.03
CA PRO A 198 -10.69 12.41 17.22
C PRO A 198 -9.69 13.47 17.67
N THR A 199 -9.57 13.64 18.99
CA THR A 199 -8.46 14.41 19.55
C THR A 199 -7.12 13.72 19.27
N VAL A 200 -6.01 14.45 19.36
CA VAL A 200 -4.65 13.87 19.20
C VAL A 200 -4.42 12.69 20.15
N ALA A 201 -4.96 12.78 21.37
CA ALA A 201 -4.90 11.71 22.36
C ALA A 201 -5.70 10.48 21.92
N GLU A 202 -6.90 10.65 21.38
CA GLU A 202 -7.70 9.55 20.84
C GLU A 202 -7.04 8.90 19.62
N GLY A 203 -6.42 9.67 18.72
CA GLY A 203 -5.66 9.14 17.59
C GLY A 203 -4.47 8.29 18.02
N LEU A 204 -3.72 8.73 19.05
CA LEU A 204 -2.64 7.95 19.63
C LEU A 204 -3.14 6.66 20.30
N VAL A 205 -4.25 6.73 21.04
CA VAL A 205 -4.86 5.55 21.67
C VAL A 205 -5.32 4.56 20.61
N GLU A 206 -5.98 5.02 19.54
CA GLU A 206 -6.43 4.16 18.46
C GLU A 206 -5.25 3.55 17.70
N PHE A 207 -4.17 4.30 17.46
CA PHE A 207 -2.95 3.75 16.89
C PHE A 207 -2.37 2.62 17.75
N VAL A 208 -2.20 2.86 19.06
CA VAL A 208 -1.69 1.84 19.98
C VAL A 208 -2.62 0.63 20.02
N ARG A 209 -3.94 0.85 19.94
CA ARG A 209 -4.94 -0.21 19.90
C ARG A 209 -4.85 -1.04 18.63
N VAL A 210 -4.80 -0.41 17.46
CA VAL A 210 -4.74 -1.10 16.16
C VAL A 210 -3.39 -1.76 15.96
N ALA A 211 -2.29 -1.05 16.21
CA ALA A 211 -0.93 -1.60 16.09
C ALA A 211 -0.67 -2.70 17.12
N GLY A 212 -1.04 -2.46 18.38
CA GLY A 212 -0.90 -3.43 19.47
C GLY A 212 -1.82 -4.64 19.29
N GLY A 213 -3.07 -4.42 18.89
CA GLY A 213 -4.03 -5.48 18.57
C GLY A 213 -3.56 -6.33 17.38
N GLY A 214 -3.10 -5.68 16.30
CA GLY A 214 -2.51 -6.35 15.14
C GLY A 214 -1.28 -7.17 15.50
N LEU A 215 -0.38 -6.64 16.34
CA LEU A 215 0.77 -7.36 16.85
C LEU A 215 0.35 -8.59 17.67
N LEU A 216 -0.58 -8.43 18.60
CA LEU A 216 -1.06 -9.52 19.45
C LEU A 216 -1.71 -10.63 18.62
N VAL A 217 -2.62 -10.26 17.72
CA VAL A 217 -3.29 -11.21 16.82
C VAL A 217 -2.26 -11.89 15.92
N GLY A 218 -1.34 -11.14 15.32
CA GLY A 218 -0.28 -11.69 14.46
C GLY A 218 0.67 -12.65 15.17
N VAL A 219 1.07 -12.35 16.42
CA VAL A 219 1.87 -13.26 17.23
C VAL A 219 1.09 -14.51 17.58
N ALA A 220 -0.19 -14.38 17.96
CA ALA A 220 -1.02 -15.52 18.31
C ALA A 220 -1.25 -16.45 17.10
N THR A 221 -1.66 -15.89 15.95
CA THR A 221 -1.91 -16.67 14.73
C THR A 221 -0.61 -17.24 14.16
N GLY A 222 0.48 -16.47 14.15
CA GLY A 222 1.80 -16.95 13.72
C GLY A 222 2.33 -18.08 14.59
N PHE A 223 2.15 -17.99 15.92
CA PHE A 223 2.51 -19.07 16.85
C PHE A 223 1.67 -20.33 16.61
N LEU A 224 0.35 -20.19 16.44
CA LEU A 224 -0.53 -21.31 16.11
C LEU A 224 -0.16 -21.96 14.78
N ALA A 225 0.10 -21.17 13.74
CA ALA A 225 0.55 -21.67 12.45
C ALA A 225 1.89 -22.41 12.57
N ALA A 226 2.86 -21.87 13.30
CA ALA A 226 4.14 -22.54 13.56
C ALA A 226 3.96 -23.88 14.29
N GLN A 227 3.06 -23.94 15.28
CA GLN A 227 2.73 -25.18 15.98
C GLN A 227 2.09 -26.22 15.06
N ILE A 228 1.14 -25.81 14.20
CA ILE A 228 0.51 -26.70 13.23
C ILE A 228 1.54 -27.23 12.23
N ILE A 229 2.37 -26.35 11.65
CA ILE A 229 3.42 -26.72 10.70
C ILE A 229 4.42 -27.68 11.35
N SER A 230 4.82 -27.42 12.60
CA SER A 230 5.75 -28.32 13.33
C SER A 230 5.17 -29.70 13.66
N ARG A 231 3.85 -29.86 13.61
CA ARG A 231 3.15 -31.13 13.85
C ARG A 231 2.85 -31.89 12.56
N LEU A 232 2.89 -31.21 11.42
CA LEU A 232 2.82 -31.78 10.09
C LEU A 232 4.24 -32.23 9.69
N ASP A 233 4.77 -33.21 10.41
CA ASP A 233 6.04 -33.87 10.12
C ASP A 233 5.79 -34.90 9.01
N ASP A 234 5.55 -34.43 7.78
CA ASP A 234 5.39 -35.30 6.62
C ASP A 234 6.76 -35.54 5.98
N ARG A 235 7.31 -36.75 6.19
CA ARG A 235 8.56 -37.28 5.62
C ARG A 235 8.57 -37.38 4.08
N LEU A 236 7.60 -36.78 3.39
CA LEU A 236 7.44 -36.85 1.92
C LEU A 236 8.01 -35.63 1.18
N VAL A 237 8.58 -34.65 1.88
CA VAL A 237 9.17 -33.42 1.28
C VAL A 237 10.61 -33.16 1.78
N GLU A 238 11.34 -34.21 2.19
CA GLU A 238 12.82 -34.19 2.18
C GLU A 238 13.35 -34.65 0.81
#